data_AF-A0A0M1J884-F1
#
_entry.id   AF-A0A0M1J884-F1
#
_cell.length_a   1.000
_cell.length_b   1.000
_cell.length_c   1.000
_cell.angle_alpha   90.00
_cell.angle_beta   90.00
_cell.angle_gamma   90.00
#
_symmetry.space_group_name_H-M   'P 1'
#
loop_
_entity.id
_entity.type
_entity.pdbx_description
1 polymer ?
#
loop_
_entity_poly.entity_id
_entity_poly.type
_entity_poly.pdbx_seq_one_letter_code
_entity_poly.pdbx_strand_id
1 'polypeptide(L)'
;MSRVLKLALGVGLVAMPLISGISIAAKQCKTIPGYVTTCDGTIVRTNKPESGINECWHTNRWDKKLGDDGCGNPLDKCKDVTCPECHKCANGECIDQCQPGETCINGICTPPPPTDPCEAVTCPECHQCENGDCINQCQPGETCINGICTPTDPCANVTCPPDHTCQNGECIPNLVELPPFKAEALFVTGKDQLSYAGRKRLDDFSRKITEKCSQVDRVDVIGYTDYRGRSSKNLRLSQN
;
A
#
# COMPACT_ATOMS: atom_id res chain seq x y z
N MET A 1 -28.20 -44.77 -50.69
CA MET A 1 -28.37 -46.23 -50.85
C MET A 1 -27.71 -46.93 -49.66
N SER A 2 -28.50 -47.64 -48.84
CA SER A 2 -28.20 -48.95 -48.19
C SER A 2 -26.80 -49.20 -47.60
N ARG A 3 -26.59 -49.67 -46.35
CA ARG A 3 -27.40 -50.49 -45.43
C ARG A 3 -26.96 -50.31 -43.96
N VAL A 4 -27.94 -50.34 -43.06
CA VAL A 4 -27.74 -50.53 -41.61
C VAL A 4 -27.59 -52.02 -41.34
N LEU A 5 -26.50 -52.45 -40.69
CA LEU A 5 -26.33 -53.82 -40.22
C LEU A 5 -26.80 -53.91 -38.75
N LYS A 6 -28.04 -54.36 -38.55
CA LYS A 6 -28.52 -54.80 -37.23
C LYS A 6 -28.09 -56.25 -37.04
N LEU A 7 -27.14 -56.51 -36.14
CA LEU A 7 -26.83 -57.87 -35.70
C LEU A 7 -27.59 -58.14 -34.40
N ALA A 8 -28.71 -58.84 -34.53
CA ALA A 8 -29.33 -59.58 -33.44
C ALA A 8 -28.81 -61.02 -33.52
N LEU A 9 -28.20 -61.52 -32.44
CA LEU A 9 -27.97 -62.95 -32.27
C LEU A 9 -28.62 -63.38 -30.97
N GLY A 10 -29.82 -63.93 -31.15
CA GLY A 10 -30.55 -64.69 -30.16
C GLY A 10 -29.93 -66.07 -29.96
N VAL A 11 -30.21 -66.60 -28.78
CA VAL A 11 -29.84 -67.93 -28.30
C VAL A 11 -30.56 -69.00 -29.13
N GLY A 12 -29.80 -69.97 -29.66
CA GLY A 12 -30.37 -71.12 -30.36
C GLY A 12 -29.32 -72.20 -30.59
N LEU A 13 -29.27 -73.19 -29.68
CA LEU A 13 -28.61 -74.47 -29.89
C LEU A 13 -29.17 -75.14 -31.16
N VAL A 14 -28.36 -75.43 -32.18
CA VAL A 14 -28.49 -76.68 -32.97
C VAL A 14 -27.16 -77.04 -33.66
N ALA A 15 -26.76 -78.32 -33.48
CA ALA A 15 -25.98 -79.22 -34.34
C ALA A 15 -24.70 -78.72 -35.06
N MET A 16 -23.59 -79.38 -34.72
CA MET A 16 -22.35 -79.45 -35.50
C MET A 16 -22.58 -80.07 -36.89
N PRO A 17 -21.84 -79.60 -37.91
CA PRO A 17 -21.24 -80.48 -38.89
C PRO A 17 -19.71 -80.48 -38.73
N LEU A 18 -19.15 -81.69 -38.66
CA LEU A 18 -17.74 -81.97 -38.85
C LEU A 18 -17.31 -81.49 -40.25
N ILE A 19 -16.56 -80.40 -40.32
CA ILE A 19 -15.74 -80.06 -41.47
C ILE A 19 -14.31 -79.92 -40.97
N SER A 20 -13.52 -80.91 -41.38
CA SER A 20 -12.07 -80.95 -41.30
C SER A 20 -11.45 -79.72 -41.97
N GLY A 21 -10.52 -79.07 -41.26
CA GLY A 21 -9.38 -78.40 -41.88
C GLY A 21 -9.58 -76.97 -42.38
N ILE A 22 -9.91 -76.04 -41.48
CA ILE A 22 -9.33 -74.70 -41.53
C ILE A 22 -8.85 -74.38 -40.12
N SER A 23 -7.55 -74.53 -39.87
CA SER A 23 -6.92 -73.92 -38.72
C SER A 23 -6.92 -72.41 -38.96
N ILE A 24 -8.06 -71.77 -38.70
CA ILE A 24 -8.05 -70.34 -38.40
C ILE A 24 -7.29 -70.29 -37.09
N ALA A 25 -6.03 -69.86 -37.15
CA ALA A 25 -5.31 -69.48 -35.94
C ALA A 25 -6.17 -68.42 -35.28
N ALA A 26 -7.00 -68.83 -34.31
CA ALA A 26 -7.74 -67.92 -33.46
C ALA A 26 -6.66 -67.10 -32.78
N LYS A 27 -6.39 -65.91 -33.32
CA LYS A 27 -5.40 -64.99 -32.79
C LYS A 27 -5.81 -64.80 -31.35
N GLN A 28 -5.01 -65.34 -30.43
CA GLN A 28 -5.38 -65.41 -29.03
C GLN A 28 -5.41 -63.96 -28.54
N CYS A 29 -6.61 -63.39 -28.49
CA CYS A 29 -6.78 -61.97 -28.22
C CYS A 29 -6.26 -61.71 -26.81
N LYS A 30 -5.37 -60.72 -26.68
CA LYS A 30 -4.80 -60.35 -25.38
C LYS A 30 -5.94 -59.78 -24.54
N THR A 31 -6.38 -60.51 -23.53
CA THR A 31 -7.46 -60.08 -22.64
C THR A 31 -6.87 -59.47 -21.37
N ILE A 32 -7.47 -58.37 -20.92
CA ILE A 32 -7.19 -57.79 -19.60
C ILE A 32 -8.34 -58.21 -18.69
N PRO A 33 -8.09 -58.99 -17.63
CA PRO A 33 -9.15 -59.42 -16.71
C PRO A 33 -9.98 -58.24 -16.21
N GLY A 34 -11.31 -58.36 -16.28
CA GLY A 34 -12.23 -57.33 -15.83
C GLY A 34 -12.62 -56.28 -16.89
N TYR A 35 -11.86 -56.10 -17.97
CA TYR A 35 -12.14 -55.09 -19.00
C TYR A 35 -12.55 -55.70 -20.35
N VAL A 36 -13.35 -54.94 -21.11
CA VAL A 36 -13.60 -55.23 -22.52
C VAL A 36 -12.42 -54.71 -23.33
N THR A 37 -11.70 -55.60 -24.00
CA THR A 37 -10.55 -55.25 -24.84
C THR A 37 -10.78 -55.60 -26.31
N THR A 38 -10.19 -54.83 -27.21
CA THR A 38 -10.02 -55.20 -28.61
C THR A 38 -8.98 -56.32 -28.74
N CYS A 39 -8.89 -56.97 -29.91
CA CYS A 39 -8.03 -58.15 -30.07
C CYS A 39 -6.52 -57.87 -30.07
N ASP A 40 -6.13 -56.61 -30.19
CA ASP A 40 -4.79 -56.07 -29.95
C ASP A 40 -4.50 -55.80 -28.47
N GLY A 41 -5.49 -55.95 -27.58
CA GLY A 41 -5.34 -55.77 -26.13
C GLY A 41 -5.63 -54.34 -25.64
N THR A 42 -6.23 -53.49 -26.46
CA THR A 42 -6.59 -52.11 -26.09
C THR A 42 -7.94 -52.09 -25.40
N ILE A 43 -8.07 -51.39 -24.26
CA ILE A 43 -9.34 -51.27 -23.52
C ILE A 43 -10.33 -50.41 -24.31
N VAL A 44 -11.56 -50.91 -24.43
CA VAL A 44 -12.67 -50.18 -25.07
C VAL A 44 -13.17 -49.08 -24.14
N ARG A 45 -13.19 -47.84 -24.64
CA ARG A 45 -13.65 -46.65 -23.93
C ARG A 45 -14.79 -45.97 -24.69
N THR A 46 -15.74 -45.36 -23.98
CA THR A 46 -16.60 -44.32 -24.57
C THR A 46 -15.87 -42.99 -24.54
N ASN A 47 -15.94 -42.26 -25.65
CA ASN A 47 -15.50 -40.86 -25.71
C ASN A 47 -16.74 -39.98 -25.76
N LYS A 48 -17.05 -39.28 -24.66
CA LYS A 48 -18.06 -38.20 -24.63
C LYS A 48 -17.33 -36.87 -24.39
N PRO A 49 -17.02 -36.11 -25.46
CA PRO A 49 -16.27 -34.86 -25.34
C PRO A 49 -16.96 -33.81 -24.45
N GLU A 50 -18.28 -33.88 -24.36
CA GLU A 50 -19.13 -32.87 -23.72
C GLU A 50 -19.19 -33.01 -22.19
N SER A 51 -18.79 -34.16 -21.64
CA SER A 51 -18.89 -34.46 -20.21
C SER A 51 -17.52 -34.58 -19.52
N GLY A 52 -16.43 -34.68 -20.28
CA GLY A 52 -15.08 -34.89 -19.75
C GLY A 52 -14.83 -36.27 -19.14
N ILE A 53 -15.79 -37.20 -19.23
CA ILE A 53 -15.72 -38.53 -18.62
C ILE A 53 -15.38 -39.57 -19.71
N ASN A 54 -14.22 -40.22 -19.56
CA ASN A 54 -13.84 -41.39 -20.37
C ASN A 54 -14.26 -42.66 -19.60
N GLU A 55 -15.43 -43.22 -19.89
CA GLU A 55 -15.87 -44.45 -19.22
C GLU A 55 -15.34 -45.68 -19.96
N CYS A 56 -14.71 -46.58 -19.21
CA CYS A 56 -14.30 -47.88 -19.74
C CYS A 56 -15.41 -48.91 -19.64
N TRP A 57 -15.39 -49.85 -20.57
CA TRP A 57 -16.32 -50.96 -20.58
C TRP A 57 -15.75 -52.12 -19.78
N HIS A 58 -16.54 -52.57 -18.80
CA HIS A 58 -16.17 -53.65 -17.89
C HIS A 58 -16.91 -54.94 -18.26
N THR A 59 -16.30 -56.07 -17.95
CA THR A 59 -16.98 -57.37 -17.97
C THR A 59 -17.69 -57.60 -16.63
N ASN A 60 -18.61 -58.57 -16.57
CA ASN A 60 -19.28 -58.97 -15.34
C ASN A 60 -18.35 -59.59 -14.26
N ARG A 61 -17.06 -59.76 -14.56
CA ARG A 61 -16.02 -60.24 -13.63
C ARG A 61 -15.13 -59.12 -13.09
N TRP A 62 -15.49 -57.86 -13.35
CA TRP A 62 -14.72 -56.72 -12.87
C TRP A 62 -14.87 -56.53 -11.36
N ASP A 63 -13.75 -56.43 -10.66
CA ASP A 63 -13.69 -56.09 -9.25
C ASP A 63 -13.01 -54.72 -9.09
N LYS A 64 -13.73 -53.77 -8.48
CA LYS A 64 -13.25 -52.42 -8.18
C LYS A 64 -11.98 -52.40 -7.34
N LYS A 65 -11.68 -53.46 -6.58
CA LYS A 65 -10.49 -53.59 -5.75
C LYS A 65 -9.26 -54.12 -6.49
N LEU A 66 -9.44 -54.71 -7.67
CA LEU A 66 -8.38 -55.34 -8.48
C LEU A 66 -8.13 -54.61 -9.81
N GLY A 67 -8.89 -53.56 -10.11
CA GLY A 67 -8.70 -52.74 -11.30
C GLY A 67 -7.49 -51.82 -11.18
N ASP A 68 -6.47 -52.07 -12.00
CA ASP A 68 -5.44 -51.09 -12.35
C ASP A 68 -6.07 -50.04 -13.29
N ASP A 69 -5.79 -48.76 -13.07
CA ASP A 69 -6.59 -47.63 -13.56
C ASP A 69 -6.28 -47.23 -15.01
N GLY A 70 -6.13 -48.21 -15.89
CA GLY A 70 -6.16 -48.05 -17.36
C GLY A 70 -7.47 -47.43 -17.90
N CYS A 71 -8.25 -46.76 -17.05
CA CYS A 71 -9.55 -46.13 -17.23
C CYS A 71 -9.77 -44.83 -16.44
N GLY A 72 -8.71 -44.20 -15.91
CA GLY A 72 -8.76 -42.77 -15.60
C GLY A 72 -9.60 -42.35 -14.39
N ASN A 73 -9.69 -43.17 -13.34
CA ASN A 73 -9.66 -42.53 -12.01
C ASN A 73 -8.22 -42.09 -11.79
N PRO A 74 -7.94 -40.90 -11.21
CA PRO A 74 -6.58 -40.60 -10.82
C PRO A 74 -6.13 -41.73 -9.90
N LEU A 75 -5.10 -42.51 -10.29
CA LEU A 75 -4.38 -43.37 -9.36
C LEU A 75 -4.19 -42.51 -8.11
N ASP A 76 -4.81 -42.90 -7.00
CA ASP A 76 -4.48 -42.27 -5.74
C ASP A 76 -3.07 -42.72 -5.41
N LYS A 77 -2.09 -42.02 -6.00
CA LYS A 77 -0.67 -42.28 -5.86
C LYS A 77 -0.23 -42.18 -4.40
N CYS A 78 -1.09 -41.66 -3.52
CA CYS A 78 -0.88 -41.50 -2.11
C CYS A 78 -1.50 -42.60 -1.25
N LYS A 79 -2.24 -43.55 -1.85
CA LYS A 79 -2.98 -44.60 -1.13
C LYS A 79 -2.11 -45.46 -0.19
N ASP A 80 -0.87 -45.72 -0.59
CA ASP A 80 0.10 -46.51 0.18
C ASP A 80 1.33 -45.68 0.58
N VAL A 81 1.24 -44.35 0.53
CA VAL A 81 2.33 -43.43 0.91
C VAL A 81 2.12 -42.96 2.34
N THR A 82 3.04 -43.31 3.24
CA THR A 82 3.11 -42.76 4.59
C THR A 82 4.14 -41.65 4.60
N CYS A 83 3.71 -40.41 4.84
CA CYS A 83 4.62 -39.27 4.91
C CYS A 83 5.13 -39.02 6.33
N PRO A 84 6.38 -38.53 6.46
CA PRO A 84 6.90 -38.06 7.74
C PRO A 84 6.12 -36.85 8.25
N GLU A 85 6.37 -36.48 9.50
CA GLU A 85 5.78 -35.28 10.10
C GLU A 85 5.97 -34.04 9.22
N CYS A 86 4.95 -33.17 9.21
CA CYS A 86 4.87 -31.98 8.37
C CYS A 86 4.96 -32.20 6.85
N HIS A 87 4.78 -33.43 6.35
CA HIS A 87 4.74 -33.70 4.92
C HIS A 87 3.35 -34.21 4.51
N LYS A 88 2.86 -33.72 3.37
CA LYS A 88 1.63 -34.22 2.73
C LYS A 88 1.99 -34.95 1.45
N CYS A 89 1.24 -35.99 1.12
CA CYS A 89 1.45 -36.65 -0.16
C CYS A 89 0.82 -35.84 -1.29
N ALA A 90 1.60 -35.62 -2.35
CA ALA A 90 1.15 -35.07 -3.61
C ALA A 90 1.76 -35.88 -4.76
N ASN A 91 0.91 -36.44 -5.63
CA ASN A 91 1.34 -37.27 -6.77
C ASN A 91 2.22 -38.48 -6.42
N GLY A 92 2.10 -39.02 -5.21
CA GLY A 92 2.88 -40.17 -4.73
C GLY A 92 4.22 -39.80 -4.09
N GLU A 93 4.51 -38.52 -3.95
CA GLU A 93 5.69 -38.02 -3.26
C GLU A 93 5.27 -37.23 -2.02
N CYS A 94 6.07 -37.33 -0.96
CA CYS A 94 5.89 -36.53 0.23
C CYS A 94 6.51 -35.15 0.01
N ILE A 95 5.66 -34.12 0.02
CA ILE A 95 6.08 -32.73 -0.10
C ILE A 95 5.95 -32.04 1.25
N ASP A 96 6.91 -31.16 1.56
CA ASP A 96 6.86 -30.31 2.74
C ASP A 96 5.59 -29.44 2.70
N GLN A 97 4.87 -29.41 3.82
CA GLN A 97 3.66 -28.59 3.96
C GLN A 97 3.91 -27.28 4.72
N CYS A 98 5.09 -27.10 5.30
CA CYS A 98 5.48 -25.89 6.01
C CYS A 98 5.76 -24.74 5.03
N GLN A 99 5.49 -23.52 5.48
CA GLN A 99 5.84 -22.33 4.71
C GLN A 99 7.35 -22.11 4.70
N PRO A 100 7.89 -21.40 3.70
CA PRO A 100 9.31 -21.04 3.68
C PRO A 100 9.74 -20.35 4.99
N GLY A 101 10.73 -20.92 5.66
CA GLY A 101 11.28 -20.41 6.92
C GLY A 101 10.70 -21.02 8.20
N GLU A 102 9.60 -21.78 8.11
CA GLU A 102 9.09 -22.56 9.24
C GLU A 102 9.92 -23.84 9.48
N THR A 103 9.88 -24.35 10.71
CA THR A 103 10.53 -25.60 11.10
C THR A 103 9.49 -26.60 11.57
N CYS A 104 9.63 -27.88 11.21
CA CYS A 104 8.77 -28.95 11.72
C CYS A 104 9.19 -29.37 13.12
N ILE A 105 8.30 -29.21 14.11
CA ILE A 105 8.51 -29.64 15.50
C ILE A 105 7.29 -30.45 15.94
N ASN A 106 7.47 -31.76 16.17
CA ASN A 106 6.42 -32.69 16.61
C ASN A 106 5.15 -32.64 15.74
N GLY A 107 5.30 -32.68 14.41
CA GLY A 107 4.19 -32.63 13.46
C GLY A 107 3.57 -31.25 13.23
N ILE A 108 4.10 -30.19 13.85
CA ILE A 108 3.59 -28.82 13.73
C ILE A 108 4.64 -27.94 13.06
N CYS A 109 4.25 -27.22 12.01
CA CYS A 109 5.07 -26.17 11.42
C CYS A 109 5.09 -24.97 12.36
N THR A 110 6.27 -24.67 12.92
CA THR A 110 6.45 -23.53 13.81
C THR A 110 7.22 -22.43 13.08
N PRO A 111 6.77 -21.16 13.15
CA PRO A 111 7.53 -20.05 12.61
C PRO A 111 8.87 -19.93 13.35
N PRO A 112 9.88 -19.32 12.70
CA PRO A 112 11.11 -19.00 13.39
C PRO A 112 10.81 -18.08 14.59
N PRO A 113 11.59 -18.18 15.67
CA PRO A 113 11.42 -17.27 16.81
C PRO A 113 11.55 -15.82 16.32
N PRO A 114 10.79 -14.87 16.90
CA PRO A 114 10.92 -13.47 16.55
C PRO A 114 12.36 -13.03 16.84
N THR A 115 13.08 -12.62 15.81
CA THR A 115 14.40 -12.01 15.94
C THR A 115 14.20 -10.56 16.37
N ASP A 116 14.77 -10.18 17.51
CA ASP A 116 14.83 -8.77 17.89
C ASP A 116 15.80 -8.06 16.93
N PRO A 117 15.31 -7.13 16.08
CA PRO A 117 16.16 -6.44 15.12
C PRO A 117 17.26 -5.60 15.79
N CYS A 118 17.16 -5.35 17.10
CA CYS A 118 18.12 -4.61 17.88
C CYS A 118 19.13 -5.49 18.64
N GLU A 119 19.02 -6.82 18.59
CA GLU A 119 19.89 -7.73 19.37
C GLU A 119 21.38 -7.58 19.01
N ALA A 120 21.68 -7.31 17.74
CA ALA A 120 23.04 -7.12 17.24
C ALA A 120 23.41 -5.65 16.98
N VAL A 121 22.56 -4.70 17.37
CA VAL A 121 22.75 -3.27 17.06
C VAL A 121 23.32 -2.55 18.28
N THR A 122 24.53 -1.99 18.14
CA THR A 122 25.12 -1.10 19.14
C THR A 122 24.97 0.34 18.68
N CYS A 123 24.17 1.13 19.40
CA CYS A 123 23.94 2.53 19.03
C CYS A 123 24.96 3.49 19.65
N PRO A 124 25.27 4.61 18.96
CA PRO A 124 26.04 5.71 19.54
C PRO A 124 25.35 6.33 20.76
N GLU A 125 26.08 7.16 21.48
CA GLU A 125 25.54 7.97 22.57
C GLU A 125 24.30 8.77 22.15
N CYS A 126 23.33 8.92 23.06
CA CYS A 126 22.02 9.53 22.83
C CYS A 126 21.15 8.89 21.73
N HIS A 127 21.53 7.72 21.19
CA HIS A 127 20.72 7.00 20.21
C HIS A 127 20.15 5.71 20.81
N GLN A 128 18.90 5.41 20.48
CA GLN A 128 18.21 4.18 20.85
C GLN A 128 17.93 3.35 19.61
N CYS A 129 18.08 2.03 19.70
CA CYS A 129 17.70 1.16 18.60
C CYS A 129 16.18 1.01 18.53
N GLU A 130 15.61 1.29 17.36
CA GLU A 130 14.21 1.04 17.02
C GLU A 130 14.16 0.36 15.66
N ASN A 131 13.56 -0.84 15.59
CA ASN A 131 13.45 -1.64 14.36
C ASN A 131 14.78 -1.91 13.63
N GLY A 132 15.90 -1.97 14.36
CA GLY A 132 17.24 -2.21 13.81
C GLY A 132 18.01 -0.94 13.43
N ASP A 133 17.40 0.23 13.55
CA ASP A 133 18.03 1.52 13.27
C ASP A 133 18.28 2.32 14.55
N CYS A 134 19.41 3.04 14.61
CA CYS A 134 19.74 3.91 15.73
C CYS A 134 19.11 5.29 15.56
N ILE A 135 18.16 5.63 16.43
CA ILE A 135 17.39 6.87 16.41
C ILE A 135 17.87 7.83 17.48
N ASN A 136 18.19 9.07 17.10
CA ASN A 136 18.59 10.13 18.03
C ASN A 136 17.44 10.50 18.98
N GLN A 137 17.72 10.52 20.28
CA GLN A 137 16.76 10.79 21.35
C GLN A 137 16.71 12.27 21.79
N CYS A 138 17.60 13.10 21.27
CA CYS A 138 17.63 14.53 21.59
C CYS A 138 16.49 15.30 20.92
N GLN A 139 15.92 16.26 21.63
CA GLN A 139 14.86 17.13 21.10
C GLN A 139 15.41 18.11 20.05
N PRO A 140 14.54 18.68 19.19
CA PRO A 140 14.93 19.76 18.30
C PRO A 140 15.58 20.91 19.08
N GLY A 141 16.77 21.33 18.67
CA GLY A 141 17.56 22.37 19.36
C GLY A 141 18.51 21.84 20.44
N GLU A 142 18.58 20.53 20.65
CA GLU A 142 19.58 19.90 21.52
C GLU A 142 20.70 19.25 20.71
N THR A 143 21.85 19.05 21.35
CA THR A 143 22.99 18.32 20.79
C THR A 143 23.48 17.30 21.80
N CYS A 144 23.85 16.11 21.33
CA CYS A 144 24.42 15.07 22.18
C CYS A 144 25.87 15.41 22.54
N ILE A 145 26.15 15.62 23.83
CA ILE A 145 27.48 15.89 24.36
C ILE A 145 27.73 14.90 25.52
N ASN A 146 28.67 13.96 25.32
CA ASN A 146 29.03 12.92 26.30
C ASN A 146 27.82 12.13 26.84
N GLY A 147 26.96 11.65 25.94
CA GLY A 147 25.78 10.87 26.30
C GLY A 147 24.60 11.67 26.84
N ILE A 148 24.66 13.00 26.86
CA ILE A 148 23.61 13.87 27.39
C ILE A 148 23.14 14.83 26.30
N CYS A 149 21.83 14.90 26.09
CA CYS A 149 21.23 15.94 25.24
C CYS A 149 21.29 17.27 25.97
N THR A 150 22.07 18.21 25.44
CA THR A 150 22.21 19.56 26.00
C THR A 150 21.54 20.56 25.08
N PRO A 151 20.75 21.52 25.63
CA PRO A 151 20.23 22.63 24.83
C PRO A 151 21.37 23.39 24.16
N THR A 152 21.27 23.52 22.84
CA THR A 152 22.19 24.33 22.06
C THR A 152 21.54 25.69 21.89
N ASP A 153 22.11 26.73 22.49
CA ASP A 153 21.69 28.09 22.22
C ASP A 153 22.04 28.41 20.74
N PRO A 154 21.04 28.54 19.86
CA PRO A 154 21.31 28.79 18.44
C PRO A 154 21.98 30.16 18.22
N CYS A 155 21.95 31.04 19.22
CA CYS A 155 22.58 32.35 19.21
C CYS A 155 23.98 32.39 19.84
N ALA A 156 24.48 31.28 20.42
CA ALA A 156 25.76 31.26 21.15
C ALA A 156 26.97 31.74 20.31
N ASN A 157 26.93 31.52 19.00
CA ASN A 157 27.99 31.91 18.06
C ASN A 157 27.52 32.92 17.00
N VAL A 158 26.36 33.54 17.21
CA VAL A 158 25.79 34.51 16.27
C VAL A 158 26.13 35.92 16.74
N THR A 159 26.97 36.62 15.96
CA THR A 159 27.22 38.05 16.17
C THR A 159 26.36 38.86 15.22
N CYS A 160 25.37 39.57 15.76
CA CYS A 160 24.48 40.39 14.95
C CYS A 160 25.06 41.78 14.67
N PRO A 161 24.73 42.39 13.50
CA PRO A 161 25.02 43.79 13.23
C PRO A 161 24.40 44.72 14.29
N PRO A 162 24.84 45.99 14.37
CA PRO A 162 24.13 47.01 15.15
C PRO A 162 22.63 47.02 14.80
N ASP A 163 21.79 47.31 15.79
CA ASP A 163 20.33 47.35 15.67
C ASP A 163 19.66 46.03 15.27
N HIS A 164 20.30 44.88 15.52
CA HIS A 164 19.70 43.56 15.35
C HIS A 164 19.81 42.75 16.65
N THR A 165 18.89 41.80 16.85
CA THR A 165 18.92 40.81 17.95
C THR A 165 18.92 39.41 17.36
N CYS A 166 19.66 38.48 17.96
CA CYS A 166 19.59 37.08 17.54
C CYS A 166 18.30 36.44 18.09
N GLN A 167 17.53 35.82 17.21
CA GLN A 167 16.39 35.00 17.56
C GLN A 167 16.43 33.71 16.74
N ASN A 168 16.40 32.55 17.40
CA ASN A 168 16.47 31.23 16.75
C ASN A 168 17.68 31.03 15.81
N GLY A 169 18.81 31.68 16.11
CA GLY A 169 20.03 31.60 15.30
C GLY A 169 20.08 32.59 14.12
N GLU A 170 19.07 33.44 13.97
CA GLU A 170 19.02 34.46 12.93
C GLU A 170 19.03 35.88 13.52
N CYS A 171 19.70 36.82 12.83
CA CYS A 171 19.70 38.22 13.24
C CYS A 171 18.47 38.94 12.68
N ILE A 172 17.57 39.30 13.56
CA ILE A 172 16.37 40.07 13.22
C ILE A 172 16.58 41.57 13.52
N PRO A 173 16.12 42.49 12.65
CA PRO A 173 16.20 43.92 12.94
C PRO A 173 15.38 44.28 14.18
N ASN A 174 15.95 45.10 15.06
CA ASN A 174 15.26 45.70 16.19
C ASN A 174 14.35 46.82 15.66
N LEU A 175 13.27 46.46 14.96
CA LEU A 175 12.24 47.40 14.57
C LEU A 175 11.55 47.88 15.84
N VAL A 176 11.96 49.06 16.32
CA VAL A 176 11.17 49.81 17.28
C VAL A 176 9.85 50.10 16.58
N GLU A 177 8.77 49.46 17.01
CA GLU A 177 7.43 49.80 16.58
C GLU A 177 7.18 51.24 17.05
N LEU A 178 7.41 52.21 16.16
CA LEU A 178 7.19 53.61 16.47
C LEU A 178 5.69 53.79 16.69
N PRO A 179 5.26 54.41 17.79
CA PRO A 179 3.85 54.73 17.95
C PRO A 179 3.41 55.57 16.75
N PRO A 180 2.23 55.32 16.17
CA PRO A 180 1.81 56.00 14.96
C PRO A 180 1.81 57.51 15.18
N PHE A 181 2.61 58.22 14.38
CA PHE A 181 2.62 59.67 14.35
C PHE A 181 1.23 60.15 13.89
N LYS A 182 0.41 60.65 14.81
CA LYS A 182 -0.94 61.16 14.51
C LYS A 182 -1.11 62.61 14.97
N ALA A 183 -1.73 63.42 14.12
CA ALA A 183 -2.21 64.75 14.45
C ALA A 183 -3.61 64.97 13.90
N GLU A 184 -4.41 65.77 14.61
CA GLU A 184 -5.78 66.09 14.24
C GLU A 184 -6.02 67.61 14.31
N ALA A 185 -6.62 68.15 13.25
CA ALA A 185 -7.07 69.54 13.16
C ALA A 185 -8.59 69.58 12.94
N LEU A 186 -9.27 70.44 13.69
CA LEU A 186 -10.72 70.61 13.58
C LEU A 186 -11.04 71.84 12.73
N PHE A 187 -12.11 71.72 11.94
CA PHE A 187 -12.62 72.76 11.06
C PHE A 187 -13.97 73.27 11.55
N VAL A 188 -14.25 74.54 11.25
CA VAL A 188 -15.58 75.12 11.47
C VAL A 188 -16.53 74.58 10.39
N THR A 189 -17.80 74.32 10.73
CA THR A 189 -18.80 73.82 9.79
C THR A 189 -18.82 74.61 8.48
N GLY A 190 -18.65 73.90 7.37
CA GLY A 190 -18.68 74.47 6.02
C GLY A 190 -17.43 75.27 5.62
N LYS A 191 -16.34 75.18 6.40
CA LYS A 191 -15.05 75.82 6.08
C LYS A 191 -13.94 74.77 5.97
N ASP A 192 -12.98 75.04 5.10
CA ASP A 192 -11.73 74.29 4.87
C ASP A 192 -10.50 75.04 5.43
N GLN A 193 -10.70 76.23 6.00
CA GLN A 193 -9.64 77.02 6.59
C GLN A 193 -9.30 76.53 8.00
N LEU A 194 -8.03 76.21 8.23
CA LEU A 194 -7.50 75.87 9.55
C LEU A 194 -7.68 77.04 10.53
N SER A 195 -8.19 76.71 11.72
CA SER A 195 -8.09 77.63 12.87
C SER A 195 -6.63 77.84 13.26
N TYR A 196 -6.35 78.92 14.01
CA TYR A 196 -5.00 79.16 14.56
C TYR A 196 -4.48 77.97 15.37
N ALA A 197 -5.34 77.37 16.22
CA ALA A 197 -4.99 76.18 17.00
C ALA A 197 -4.72 74.95 16.12
N GLY A 198 -5.51 74.75 15.06
CA GLY A 198 -5.30 73.66 14.09
C GLY A 198 -3.98 73.80 13.35
N ARG A 199 -3.65 75.02 12.90
CA ARG A 199 -2.37 75.32 12.25
C ARG A 199 -1.19 75.04 13.17
N LYS A 200 -1.23 75.56 14.40
CA LYS A 200 -0.16 75.33 15.39
C LYS A 200 0.07 73.83 15.65
N ARG A 201 -1.00 73.02 15.74
CA ARG A 201 -0.87 71.56 15.92
C ARG A 201 -0.19 70.88 14.74
N LEU A 202 -0.53 71.27 13.51
CA LEU A 202 0.10 70.72 12.31
C LEU A 202 1.56 71.18 12.17
N ASP A 203 1.89 72.41 12.55
CA ASP A 203 3.27 72.90 12.59
C ASP A 203 4.11 72.12 13.61
N ASP A 204 3.57 71.88 14.81
CA ASP A 204 4.23 71.09 15.85
C ASP A 204 4.42 69.62 15.40
N PHE A 205 3.45 69.05 14.66
CA PHE A 205 3.54 67.72 14.07
C PHE A 205 4.58 67.63 12.94
N SER A 206 4.59 68.63 12.05
CA SER A 206 5.56 68.75 10.96
C SER A 206 7.00 68.79 11.51
N ARG A 207 7.24 69.54 12.60
CA ARG A 207 8.55 69.55 13.27
C ARG A 207 8.95 68.17 13.79
N LYS A 208 8.03 67.45 14.46
CA LYS A 208 8.28 66.08 14.95
C LYS A 208 8.62 65.10 13.83
N ILE A 209 7.93 65.18 12.69
CA ILE A 209 8.24 64.36 11.51
C ILE A 209 9.62 64.74 10.97
N THR A 210 9.92 66.03 10.87
CA THR A 210 11.22 66.52 10.35
C THR A 210 12.39 66.02 11.21
N GLU A 211 12.24 66.03 12.54
CA GLU A 211 13.22 65.46 13.47
C GLU A 211 13.39 63.93 13.33
N LYS A 212 12.42 63.25 12.73
CA LYS A 212 12.37 61.79 12.54
C LYS A 212 12.32 61.40 11.06
N CYS A 213 12.82 62.25 10.18
CA CYS A 213 12.64 62.12 8.72
C CYS A 213 13.18 60.80 8.16
N SER A 214 14.18 60.17 8.80
CA SER A 214 14.69 58.85 8.41
C SER A 214 13.78 57.67 8.80
N GLN A 215 12.70 57.91 9.54
CA GLN A 215 11.78 56.90 10.07
C GLN A 215 10.35 57.04 9.50
N VAL A 216 10.11 58.01 8.61
CA VAL A 216 8.79 58.31 8.06
C VAL A 216 8.84 58.22 6.54
N ASP A 217 8.24 57.16 5.99
CA ASP A 217 8.20 56.95 4.53
C ASP A 217 7.15 57.82 3.84
N ARG A 218 6.00 58.01 4.48
CA ARG A 218 4.84 58.73 3.91
C ARG A 218 3.99 59.37 5.01
N VAL A 219 3.36 60.49 4.68
CA VAL A 219 2.33 61.12 5.51
C VAL A 219 1.00 61.06 4.78
N ASP A 220 0.01 60.41 5.38
CA ASP A 220 -1.36 60.36 4.85
C ASP A 220 -2.20 61.47 5.49
N VAL A 221 -2.84 62.29 4.65
CA VAL A 221 -3.76 63.34 5.08
C VAL A 221 -5.18 62.91 4.71
N ILE A 222 -6.03 62.73 5.71
CA ILE A 222 -7.40 62.26 5.54
C ILE A 222 -8.37 63.32 6.06
N GLY A 223 -9.16 63.90 5.15
CA GLY A 223 -10.21 64.84 5.50
C GLY A 223 -11.52 64.13 5.85
N TYR A 224 -12.24 64.67 6.82
CA TYR A 224 -13.55 64.19 7.25
C TYR A 224 -14.55 65.35 7.28
N THR A 225 -15.80 65.06 6.95
CA THR A 225 -16.94 65.96 7.20
C THR A 225 -17.95 65.27 8.10
N ASP A 226 -18.85 66.05 8.70
CA ASP A 226 -20.04 65.47 9.32
C ASP A 226 -21.02 64.92 8.26
N TYR A 227 -22.11 64.32 8.73
CA TYR A 227 -23.15 63.73 7.87
C TYR A 227 -24.14 64.77 7.32
N ARG A 228 -24.00 66.06 7.67
CA ARG A 228 -24.98 67.08 7.31
C ARG A 228 -24.67 67.65 5.94
N GLY A 229 -25.70 67.84 5.11
CA GLY A 229 -25.58 68.40 3.76
C GLY A 229 -25.58 67.36 2.64
N ARG A 230 -25.28 67.79 1.41
CA ARG A 230 -25.23 66.89 0.25
C ARG A 230 -23.90 66.14 0.22
N SER A 231 -23.93 64.82 -0.01
CA SER A 231 -22.72 63.99 -0.06
C SER A 231 -21.67 64.50 -1.04
N SER A 232 -22.08 65.04 -2.21
CA SER A 232 -21.15 65.63 -3.18
C SER A 232 -20.44 66.89 -2.68
N LYS A 233 -21.12 67.70 -1.85
CA LYS A 233 -20.53 68.88 -1.21
C LYS A 233 -19.56 68.46 -0.10
N ASN A 234 -19.93 67.45 0.67
CA ASN A 234 -19.12 66.91 1.77
C ASN A 234 -17.85 66.26 1.25
N LEU A 235 -17.92 65.46 0.19
CA LEU A 235 -16.74 64.88 -0.47
C LEU A 235 -15.79 65.95 -1.01
N ARG A 236 -16.32 67.01 -1.62
CA ARG A 236 -15.48 68.11 -2.10
C ARG A 236 -14.81 68.86 -0.94
N LEU A 237 -15.52 69.04 0.17
CA LEU A 237 -14.98 69.71 1.35
C LEU A 237 -13.93 68.87 2.09
N SER A 238 -14.01 67.53 2.06
CA SER A 238 -13.00 66.65 2.67
C SER A 238 -11.72 66.50 1.85
N GLN A 239 -11.71 66.95 0.60
CA GLN A 239 -10.56 66.84 -0.31
C GLN A 239 -9.79 68.16 -0.49
N ASN A 240 -10.37 69.28 -0.06
CA ASN A 240 -9.77 70.61 -0.09
C ASN A 240 -8.84 70.83 1.10
#